data_AF-A0A3G7TS80-F1
#
_entry.id   AF-A0A3G7TS80-F1
#
_cell.length_a   1.000
_cell.length_b   1.000
_cell.length_c   1.000
_cell.angle_alpha   90.00
_cell.angle_beta   90.00
_cell.angle_gamma   90.00
#
_symmetry.space_group_name_H-M   'P 1'
#
loop_
_entity.id
_entity.type
_entity.pdbx_description
1 polymer ?
#
loop_
_entity_poly.entity_id
_entity_poly.type
_entity_poly.pdbx_seq_one_letter_code
_entity_poly.pdbx_strand_id
1 'polypeptide(L)' 'MLVCGIQTDTCVLAAGFALFDAGLQPTLITDLTLGSSLDRSGQLGVRLWQHHFKHLTASAELTFL' A
#
# COMPACT_ATOMS: atom_id res chain seq x y z
N MET A 1 6.34 3.74 7.95
CA MET A 1 5.06 3.20 8.45
C MET A 1 4.58 2.13 7.49
N LEU A 2 4.29 0.93 7.98
CA LEU A 2 3.78 -0.16 7.13
C LEU A 2 2.26 -0.03 6.96
N VAL A 3 1.77 -0.30 5.75
CA VAL A 3 0.35 -0.21 5.41
C VAL A 3 -0.08 -1.44 4.63
N CYS A 4 -1.26 -1.97 4.96
CA CYS A 4 -1.89 -3.11 4.32
C CYS A 4 -3.41 -3.04 4.52
N GLY A 5 -4.20 -3.92 3.87
CA GLY A 5 -5.66 -3.97 4.03
C GLY A 5 -6.45 -3.91 2.72
N ILE A 6 -7.67 -3.40 2.79
CA ILE A 6 -8.59 -3.30 1.65
C ILE A 6 -9.30 -1.94 1.60
N GLN A 7 -9.61 -1.36 0.44
CA GLN A 7 -9.23 -1.78 -0.92
C GLN A 7 -7.97 -1.01 -1.36
N THR A 8 -7.02 -1.68 -2.03
CA THR A 8 -5.67 -1.13 -2.34
C THR A 8 -5.72 0.24 -3.05
N ASP A 9 -6.65 0.40 -3.99
CA ASP A 9 -6.85 1.61 -4.81
C ASP A 9 -7.77 2.67 -4.15
N THR A 10 -8.34 2.39 -2.98
CA THR A 10 -9.23 3.31 -2.25
C THR A 10 -8.73 3.59 -0.83
N CYS A 11 -9.23 2.88 0.18
CA CYS A 11 -8.98 3.14 1.61
C CYS A 11 -7.48 3.06 1.94
N VAL A 12 -6.80 2.08 1.35
CA VAL A 12 -5.35 1.88 1.54
C VAL A 12 -4.58 3.05 0.95
N LEU A 13 -4.88 3.44 -0.29
CA LEU A 13 -4.23 4.59 -0.93
C LEU A 13 -4.50 5.91 -0.19
N ALA A 14 -5.73 6.10 0.31
CA ALA A 14 -6.09 7.26 1.13
C ALA A 14 -5.31 7.30 2.46
N ALA A 15 -5.13 6.16 3.12
CA ALA A 15 -4.27 6.07 4.30
C ALA A 15 -2.80 6.40 3.97
N GLY A 16 -2.32 6.01 2.79
CA GLY A 16 -1.02 6.41 2.27
C GLY A 16 -0.85 7.93 2.20
N PHE A 17 -1.82 8.64 1.63
CA PHE A 17 -1.80 10.11 1.58
C PHE A 17 -1.83 10.74 2.97
N ALA A 18 -2.70 10.27 3.87
CA ALA A 18 -2.76 10.81 5.24
C ALA A 18 -1.44 10.64 6.00
N LEU A 19 -0.74 9.51 5.82
CA LEU A 19 0.58 9.30 6.42
C LEU A 19 1.66 10.17 5.76
N PHE A 20 1.62 10.32 4.44
CA PHE A 20 2.56 11.16 3.71
C PHE A 20 2.42 12.64 4.11
N ASP A 21 1.19 13.15 4.20
CA ASP A 21 0.91 14.52 4.65
C ASP A 21 1.34 14.77 6.10
N ALA A 22 1.38 13.72 6.93
CA ALA A 22 1.94 13.75 8.29
C ALA A 22 3.48 13.68 8.32
N GLY A 23 4.16 13.70 7.17
CA GLY A 23 5.62 13.65 7.07
C GLY A 23 6.21 12.25 7.26
N LEU A 24 5.39 11.20 7.23
CA LEU A 24 5.84 9.81 7.34
C LEU A 24 6.19 9.24 5.96
N GLN A 25 6.93 8.14 5.97
CA GLN A 25 7.20 7.34 4.78
C GLN A 25 6.26 6.13 4.74
N PRO A 26 5.12 6.18 4.03
CA PRO A 26 4.21 5.07 3.91
C PRO A 26 4.78 3.99 2.97
N THR A 27 4.84 2.75 3.47
CA THR A 27 5.34 1.57 2.75
C THR A 27 4.23 0.52 2.65
N LEU A 28 3.84 0.15 1.44
CA LEU A 28 2.79 -0.86 1.23
C LEU A 28 3.35 -2.26 1.39
N ILE A 29 2.64 -3.10 2.14
CA ILE A 29 2.86 -4.55 2.15
C ILE A 29 2.01 -5.16 1.02
N THR A 30 2.66 -5.52 -0.08
CA THR A 30 2.03 -5.84 -1.36
C THR A 30 1.28 -7.17 -1.37
N ASP A 31 1.65 -8.12 -0.53
CA ASP A 31 1.04 -9.43 -0.37
C ASP A 31 0.01 -9.50 0.77
N LEU A 32 -0.21 -8.40 1.50
CA LEU A 32 -1.22 -8.26 2.53
C LEU A 32 -2.29 -7.19 2.19
N THR A 33 -2.44 -6.86 0.91
CA THR A 33 -3.46 -5.94 0.41
C THR A 33 -4.32 -6.60 -0.65
N LEU A 34 -5.61 -6.26 -0.68
CA LEU A 34 -6.55 -6.72 -1.71
C LEU A 34 -7.27 -5.52 -2.33
N GLY A 35 -7.53 -5.62 -3.64
CA GLY A 35 -8.16 -4.54 -4.38
C GLY A 35 -9.68 -4.54 -4.32
N SER A 36 -10.28 -3.64 -5.11
CA SER A 36 -11.72 -3.48 -5.24
C SER A 36 -12.40 -4.63 -5.97
N SER A 37 -13.73 -4.59 -6.06
CA SER A 37 -14.47 -5.48 -6.96
C SER A 37 -14.12 -5.27 -8.44
N LEU A 38 -13.69 -4.05 -8.81
CA LEU A 38 -13.28 -3.67 -10.16
C LEU A 38 -11.87 -4.18 -10.50
N ASP A 39 -10.95 -4.14 -9.54
CA ASP A 39 -9.63 -4.77 -9.65
C ASP A 39 -9.33 -5.61 -8.40
N ARG A 40 -9.79 -6.87 -8.40
CA ARG A 40 -9.60 -7.78 -7.27
C ARG A 40 -8.12 -8.07 -6.98
N SER A 41 -7.26 -7.94 -7.98
CA SER A 41 -5.82 -8.17 -7.82
C SER A 41 -5.14 -7.08 -6.98
N GLY A 42 -5.76 -5.90 -6.87
CA GLY A 42 -5.17 -4.73 -6.21
C GLY A 42 -3.98 -4.11 -6.94
N GLN A 43 -3.64 -4.59 -8.14
CA GLN A 43 -2.46 -4.15 -8.89
C GLN A 43 -2.55 -2.70 -9.34
N LEU A 44 -3.75 -2.18 -9.59
CA LEU A 44 -3.94 -0.74 -9.81
C LEU A 44 -3.49 0.05 -8.58
N GLY A 45 -3.94 -0.35 -7.39
CA GLY A 45 -3.56 0.29 -6.13
C GLY A 45 -2.06 0.20 -5.84
N VAL A 46 -1.43 -0.95 -6.12
CA VAL A 46 0.03 -1.11 -5.98
C VAL A 46 0.78 -0.16 -6.92
N ARG A 47 0.36 -0.03 -8.19
CA ARG A 47 0.98 0.90 -9.14
C ARG A 47 0.79 2.36 -8.74
N LEU A 48 -0.39 2.73 -8.25
CA LEU A 48 -0.65 4.08 -7.73
C LEU A 48 0.23 4.36 -6.51
N TRP A 49 0.35 3.39 -5.59
CA TRP A 49 1.24 3.51 -4.44
C TRP A 49 2.70 3.73 -4.86
N GLN A 50 3.20 2.91 -5.79
CA GLN A 50 4.56 3.07 -6.31
C GLN A 50 4.75 4.44 -6.97
N HIS A 51 3.74 4.95 -7.67
CA HIS A 51 3.80 6.27 -8.28
C HIS A 51 3.95 7.37 -7.22
N HIS A 52 3.08 7.40 -6.21
CA HIS A 52 3.01 8.47 -5.21
C HIS A 52 4.07 8.37 -4.10
N PHE A 53 4.28 7.17 -3.55
CA PHE A 53 5.05 6.98 -2.32
C PHE A 53 6.33 6.18 -2.50
N LYS A 54 6.53 5.50 -3.65
CA LYS A 54 7.70 4.68 -4.03
C LYS A 54 7.90 3.39 -3.22
N HIS A 55 7.67 3.41 -1.90
CA HIS A 55 8.08 2.33 -0.99
C HIS A 55 7.07 1.18 -0.98
N LEU A 56 7.57 -0.01 -1.34
CA LEU A 56 6.84 -1.27 -1.35
C LEU A 56 7.68 -2.32 -0.62
N THR A 57 7.01 -3.31 -0.02
CA THR A 57 7.65 -4.51 0.53
C THR A 57 6.70 -5.70 0.45
N ALA A 58 7.23 -6.90 0.65
CA ALA A 58 6.43 -8.11 0.89
C ALA A 58 6.57 -8.54 2.35
N SER A 59 5.57 -9.22 2.91
CA SER A 59 5.57 -9.66 4.30
C SER A 59 6.77 -10.57 4.63
N ALA A 60 7.23 -11.36 3.66
CA ALA A 60 8.42 -12.19 3.78
C ALA A 60 9.72 -11.39 4.01
N GLU A 61 9.80 -10.16 3.51
CA GLU A 61 10.96 -9.27 3.68
C GLU A 61 11.01 -8.65 5.08
N LEU A 62 9.89 -8.60 5.79
CA LEU A 62 9.79 -8.06 7.15
C LEU A 62 10.32 -9.01 8.23
N THR A 63 10.46 -10.30 7.92
CA THR A 63 10.88 -11.32 8.92
C THR A 63 12.37 -11.20 9.28
N PHE A 64 13.12 -10.33 8.61
CA PHE A 64 14.52 -10.02 8.89
C PHE A 64 14.75 -8.68 9.62
N LEU A 65 13.67 -8.03 10.07
CA LEU A 65 13.69 -6.85 10.95
C LEU A 65 13.54 -7.26 12.40
#